data_AF-A0A4R9QVK8-F1
#
_entry.id   AF-A0A4R9QVK8-F1
#
_cell.length_a   1.000
_cell.length_b   1.000
_cell.length_c   1.000
_cell.angle_alpha   90.00
_cell.angle_beta   90.00
_cell.angle_gamma   90.00
#
_symmetry.space_group_name_H-M   'P 1'
#
loop_
_entity.id
_entity.type
_entity.pdbx_description
1 polymer ?
#
loop_
_entity_poly.entity_id
_entity_poly.type
_entity_poly.pdbx_seq_one_letter_code
_entity_poly.pdbx_strand_id
1 'polypeptide(L)' 'MQAGRPGKPTPPPTLVAALASEPKLVAKHPSLGDFLRSRWADAAFMTAAGMAEATGLPTYPNFRSFRAAVLAQLRSG' A
#
# COMPACT_ATOMS: atom_id res chain seq x y z
N MET A 1 -14.08 9.36 26.37
CA MET A 1 -13.45 8.17 25.77
C MET A 1 -12.29 8.65 24.92
N GLN A 2 -11.09 8.62 25.47
CA GLN A 2 -9.87 9.18 24.87
C GLN A 2 -9.21 8.09 24.01
N ALA A 3 -8.93 8.39 22.73
CA ALA A 3 -7.91 7.70 21.96
C ALA A 3 -7.28 8.74 21.01
N GLY A 4 -6.01 9.05 21.25
CA GLY A 4 -5.29 10.16 20.61
C GLY A 4 -5.12 10.01 19.09
N ARG A 5 -5.04 11.16 18.41
CA ARG A 5 -4.36 11.34 17.11
C ARG A 5 -2.86 10.98 17.28
N PRO A 6 -1.99 10.85 16.24
CA PRO A 6 -2.11 10.47 14.83
C PRO A 6 -1.06 9.38 14.49
N GLY A 7 -1.37 8.09 14.66
CA GLY A 7 -0.42 7.00 14.37
C GLY A 7 -0.57 6.58 12.91
N LYS A 8 0.46 6.75 12.07
CA LYS A 8 0.46 6.15 10.73
C LYS A 8 0.23 4.64 10.92
N PRO A 9 -0.87 4.07 10.42
CA PRO A 9 -1.19 2.68 10.72
C PRO A 9 -0.01 1.84 10.20
N THR A 10 0.52 0.96 11.05
CA THR A 10 1.67 0.12 10.71
C THR A 10 1.34 -0.65 9.43
N PRO A 11 2.23 -0.62 8.41
CA PRO A 11 1.95 -1.25 7.14
C PRO A 11 1.59 -2.73 7.35
N PRO A 12 0.60 -3.26 6.61
CA PRO A 12 0.22 -4.66 6.68
C PRO A 12 1.45 -5.56 6.54
N PRO A 13 1.54 -6.67 7.28
CA PRO A 13 2.56 -7.69 6.97
C PRO A 13 2.44 -8.14 5.50
N THR A 14 1.24 -8.13 4.93
CA THR A 14 1.02 -8.41 3.51
C THR A 14 1.57 -7.33 2.57
N LEU A 15 1.61 -6.06 2.98
CA LEU A 15 2.27 -4.98 2.24
C LEU A 15 3.77 -5.21 2.22
N VAL A 16 4.34 -5.52 3.39
CA VAL A 16 5.76 -5.82 3.53
C VAL A 16 6.13 -7.05 2.69
N ALA A 17 5.32 -8.10 2.72
CA ALA A 17 5.50 -9.29 1.89
C ALA A 17 5.38 -8.98 0.39
N ALA A 18 4.37 -8.21 -0.04
CA ALA A 18 4.17 -7.86 -1.44
C ALA A 18 5.29 -6.95 -2.00
N LEU A 19 5.82 -6.04 -1.18
CA LEU A 19 7.01 -5.25 -1.50
C LEU A 19 8.27 -6.13 -1.55
N ALA A 20 8.39 -7.11 -0.66
CA ALA A 20 9.51 -8.05 -0.62
C ALA A 20 9.48 -9.09 -1.75
N SER A 21 8.30 -9.44 -2.27
CA SER A 21 8.15 -10.31 -3.45
C SER A 21 8.58 -9.62 -4.75
N GLU A 22 8.57 -8.30 -4.80
CA GLU A 22 8.89 -7.50 -5.99
C GLU A 22 10.05 -6.52 -5.73
N PRO A 23 11.23 -7.01 -5.28
CA PRO A 23 12.33 -6.14 -4.85
C PRO A 23 12.89 -5.30 -6.01
N LYS A 24 12.83 -5.82 -7.25
CA LYS A 24 13.24 -5.10 -8.46
C LYS A 24 12.33 -3.91 -8.77
N LEU A 25 11.03 -4.06 -8.53
CA LEU A 25 10.05 -3.01 -8.80
C LEU A 25 10.17 -1.90 -7.75
N VAL A 26 10.35 -2.27 -6.49
CA VAL A 26 10.61 -1.32 -5.39
C VAL A 26 11.96 -0.62 -5.56
N ALA A 27 13.00 -1.33 -6.02
CA ALA A 27 14.31 -0.74 -6.29
C ALA A 27 14.29 0.24 -7.48
N LYS A 28 13.53 -0.07 -8.53
CA LYS A 28 13.36 0.84 -9.68
C LYS A 28 12.46 2.04 -9.36
N HIS A 29 11.52 1.87 -8.43
CA HIS A 29 10.53 2.88 -8.10
C HIS A 29 10.44 3.06 -6.58
N PRO A 30 11.44 3.73 -5.97
CA PRO A 30 11.44 3.99 -4.52
C PRO A 30 10.21 4.77 -4.07
N SER A 31 9.66 5.63 -4.95
CA SER A 31 8.42 6.38 -4.72
C SER A 31 7.20 5.48 -4.49
N LEU A 32 7.13 4.30 -5.11
CA LEU A 32 6.07 3.33 -4.84
C LEU A 32 6.20 2.76 -3.43
N GLY A 33 7.41 2.38 -3.04
CA GLY A 33 7.68 1.84 -1.70
C GLY A 33 7.35 2.85 -0.61
N ASP A 34 7.72 4.12 -0.80
CA ASP A 34 7.40 5.20 0.14
C ASP A 34 5.90 5.52 0.16
N PHE A 35 5.27 5.61 -1.01
CA PHE A 35 3.83 5.82 -1.16
C PHE A 35 3.03 4.72 -0.44
N LEU A 36 3.39 3.45 -0.67
CA LEU A 36 2.76 2.32 -0.02
C LEU A 36 3.02 2.34 1.50
N ARG A 37 4.23 2.62 1.98
CA ARG A 37 4.47 2.72 3.45
C ARG A 37 3.71 3.88 4.10
N SER A 38 3.51 4.99 3.39
CA SER A 38 2.89 6.20 3.94
C SER A 38 1.38 6.26 3.76
N ARG A 39 0.84 5.71 2.68
CA ARG A 39 -0.57 5.82 2.28
C ARG A 39 -1.21 4.49 1.86
N TRP A 40 -0.70 3.34 2.30
CA TRP A 40 -1.29 2.02 1.96
C TRP A 40 -2.79 1.92 2.23
N ALA A 41 -3.29 2.50 3.32
CA ALA A 41 -4.72 2.45 3.65
C ALA A 41 -5.56 3.18 2.60
N ASP A 42 -5.12 4.37 2.19
CA ASP A 42 -5.73 5.19 1.13
C ASP A 42 -5.62 4.48 -0.23
N ALA A 43 -4.45 3.90 -0.50
CA ALA A 43 -4.14 3.18 -1.73
C ALA A 43 -5.03 1.95 -1.97
N ALA A 44 -5.65 1.38 -0.93
CA ALA A 44 -6.61 0.28 -1.08
C ALA A 44 -8.01 0.74 -1.55
N PHE A 45 -8.32 2.03 -1.38
CA PHE A 45 -9.54 2.64 -1.91
C PHE A 45 -9.33 3.24 -3.31
N MET A 46 -8.08 3.45 -3.73
CA MET A 46 -7.75 3.88 -5.08
C MET A 46 -8.03 2.78 -6.12
N THR A 47 -7.99 3.17 -7.39
CA THR A 47 -7.92 2.24 -8.52
C THR A 47 -6.46 1.94 -8.86
N ALA A 48 -6.21 0.85 -9.60
CA ALA A 48 -4.87 0.53 -10.09
C ALA A 48 -4.28 1.69 -10.93
N ALA A 49 -5.13 2.38 -11.71
CA ALA A 49 -4.78 3.57 -12.46
C ALA A 49 -4.48 4.77 -11.55
N GLY A 50 -5.28 5.01 -10.50
CA GLY A 50 -5.02 6.10 -9.55
C GLY A 50 -3.73 5.89 -8.76
N MET A 51 -3.38 4.64 -8.42
CA MET A 51 -2.08 4.33 -7.81
C MET A 51 -0.94 4.54 -8.81
N ALA A 52 -1.13 4.12 -10.06
CA ALA A 52 -0.19 4.33 -11.17
C ALA A 52 0.12 5.83 -11.34
N GLU A 53 -0.90 6.68 -11.38
CA GLU A 53 -0.73 8.15 -11.45
C GLU A 53 -0.04 8.72 -10.22
N ALA A 54 -0.42 8.29 -9.01
CA ALA A 54 0.17 8.78 -7.76
C ALA A 54 1.65 8.39 -7.59
N THR A 55 2.09 7.30 -8.25
CA THR A 55 3.45 6.77 -8.12
C THR A 55 4.31 6.97 -9.37
N GLY A 56 3.71 7.47 -10.47
CA GLY A 56 4.36 7.59 -11.78
C GLY A 56 4.66 6.24 -12.45
N LEU A 57 3.99 5.17 -12.03
CA LEU A 57 4.16 3.81 -12.55
C LEU A 57 3.05 3.45 -13.52
N PRO A 58 3.28 2.60 -14.53
CA PRO A 58 2.22 2.19 -15.44
C PRO A 58 1.14 1.34 -14.75
N THR A 59 1.52 0.40 -13.88
CA THR A 59 0.57 -0.40 -13.07
C THR A 59 1.31 -1.27 -12.05
N TYR A 60 0.80 -1.37 -10.81
CA TYR A 60 1.32 -2.32 -9.83
C TYR A 60 0.70 -3.71 -10.07
N PRO A 61 1.48 -4.73 -10.49
CA PRO A 61 0.92 -6.02 -10.94
C PRO A 61 0.15 -6.75 -9.83
N ASN A 62 0.55 -6.56 -8.57
CA ASN A 62 -0.07 -7.18 -7.41
C ASN A 62 -1.14 -6.31 -6.73
N PHE A 63 -1.66 -5.28 -7.42
CA PHE A 63 -2.62 -4.32 -6.86
C PHE A 63 -3.88 -5.01 -6.30
N ARG A 64 -4.43 -6.00 -7.00
CA ARG A 64 -5.65 -6.70 -6.55
C ARG A 64 -5.43 -7.44 -5.23
N SER A 65 -4.33 -8.18 -5.12
CA SER A 65 -3.97 -8.93 -3.91
C SER A 65 -3.62 -8.01 -2.75
N PHE A 66 -2.85 -6.95 -3.03
CA PHE A 66 -2.57 -5.88 -2.08
C PHE A 66 -3.86 -5.26 -1.53
N ARG A 67 -4.76 -4.82 -2.41
CA ARG A 67 -6.03 -4.19 -2.06
C ARG A 67 -6.89 -5.13 -1.20
N ALA A 68 -7.01 -6.39 -1.60
CA ALA A 68 -7.77 -7.38 -0.84
C ALA A 68 -7.21 -7.57 0.57
N ALA A 69 -5.88 -7.66 0.72
CA ALA A 69 -5.24 -7.82 2.03
C ALA A 69 -5.40 -6.58 2.92
N VAL A 70 -5.24 -5.38 2.37
CA VAL A 70 -5.47 -4.14 3.11
C VAL A 70 -6.92 -4.03 3.57
N LEU A 71 -7.88 -4.29 2.69
CA LEU A 71 -9.31 -4.25 3.05
C LEU A 71 -9.66 -5.29 4.11
N ALA A 72 -9.09 -6.50 4.04
CA ALA A 72 -9.27 -7.52 5.06
C ALA A 72 -8.71 -7.08 6.42
N GLN A 73 -7.55 -6.41 6.44
CA GLN A 73 -6.97 -5.88 7.66
C GLN A 73 -7.77 -4.69 8.22
N LEU A 74 -8.20 -3.76 7.38
CA LEU A 74 -9.04 -2.62 7.78
C LEU A 74 -10.40 -3.06 8.33
N ARG A 75 -10.90 -4.24 7.92
CA ARG A 75 -12.11 -4.84 8.48
C ARG A 75 -11.85 -5.59 9.79
N SER A 76 -10.62 -6.05 10.02
CA SER A 76 -10.22 -6.83 11.20
C SER A 76 -9.61 -5.98 12.32
N GLY A 77 -9.36 -4.70 12.08
CA GLY A 77 -8.83 -3.72 13.04
C GLY A 77 -9.90 -2.79 13.56
#